data_AF-L1NIF6-F1
#
_entry.id   AF-L1NIF6-F1
#
_cell.length_a   1.000
_cell.length_b   1.000
_cell.length_c   1.000
_cell.angle_alpha   90.00
_cell.angle_beta   90.00
_cell.angle_gamma   90.00
#
_symmetry.space_group_name_H-M   'P 1'
#
loop_
_entity.id
_entity.type
_entity.pdbx_description
1 polymer ?
#
loop_
_entity_poly.entity_id
_entity_poly.type
_entity_poly.pdbx_seq_one_letter_code
_entity_poly.pdbx_strand_id
1 'polypeptide(L)'
;MKEEEIQVNSVSEFIEKIVQLDKEEGTETFYRGHANRDWELLPSIFRTPNGVEKEHLLFRDMVAHEPQSFSECKSALDYLVQMQHYGLPTRLLDMTTNPLVALYFACQPTPDDAVAGAVAGARAGIQVVDKALRVCVAISETLSQVEADATNETVARNIAQAIVGAIAVVDVGAVEQAITQVIDTAVIAEDTQDYFLEVKKVIAQAIVEAATVAGTQEATNMMVIVAALFVAVDNSELGFDEKLFSRAGAVAGAIAGISAEAGQIAVAVAMAAEGINTIVPGPLVEYPVEFAALFSTKAGAELGSAFGAKARAKDGAVYLFSIPEDKVKHYDSDTVSALANLAKCKISEQCSACLSVEDFNGQPDIKFLLHQIKGEKPHFLPRIQPLDLSNLFFVKAKNGNQRIANQMGAFLIFGLGVKQVKASGSDGEVNLLTKSEHAEVPTEWIKKKLIIPKECKADILKELAQLGITESYIYPGMEQYAKELKKRYNL
;
A
#
# COMPACT_ATOMS: atom_id res chain seq x y z
N MET A 1 -0.27 6.40 -27.69
CA MET A 1 0.68 5.28 -27.54
C MET A 1 0.84 5.04 -26.05
N LYS A 2 0.48 3.86 -25.54
CA LYS A 2 0.82 3.50 -24.15
C LYS A 2 2.33 3.25 -24.15
N GLU A 3 3.10 4.09 -23.47
CA GLU A 3 4.50 3.79 -23.19
C GLU A 3 4.56 2.42 -22.50
N GLU A 4 5.38 1.50 -23.00
CA GLU A 4 5.57 0.19 -22.36
C GLU A 4 6.16 0.42 -20.96
N GLU A 5 5.41 0.05 -19.93
CA GLU A 5 5.90 0.05 -18.55
C GLU A 5 7.06 -0.96 -18.44
N ILE A 6 8.29 -0.47 -18.27
CA ILE A 6 9.46 -1.33 -18.14
C ILE A 6 9.53 -1.82 -16.70
N GLN A 7 9.35 -3.12 -16.50
CA GLN A 7 9.52 -3.76 -15.19
C GLN A 7 10.99 -4.07 -14.92
N VAL A 8 11.36 -4.03 -13.64
CA VAL A 8 12.71 -4.34 -13.15
C VAL A 8 12.61 -5.19 -11.90
N ASN A 9 13.24 -6.37 -11.92
CA ASN A 9 13.08 -7.40 -10.89
C ASN A 9 14.33 -7.58 -10.01
N SER A 10 15.49 -7.01 -10.39
CA SER A 10 16.74 -7.10 -9.63
C SER A 10 17.59 -5.84 -9.77
N VAL A 11 18.61 -5.67 -8.91
CA VAL A 11 19.56 -4.56 -9.02
C VAL A 11 20.38 -4.68 -10.31
N SER A 12 20.70 -5.90 -10.75
CA SER A 12 21.46 -6.13 -11.99
C SER A 12 20.69 -5.63 -13.22
N GLU A 13 19.43 -6.05 -13.36
CA GLU A 13 18.54 -5.59 -14.43
C GLU A 13 18.35 -4.07 -14.38
N PHE A 14 18.21 -3.50 -13.19
CA PHE A 14 18.12 -2.05 -13.02
C PHE A 14 19.32 -1.31 -13.59
N ILE A 15 20.54 -1.77 -13.26
CA ILE A 15 21.79 -1.16 -13.74
C ILE A 15 21.89 -1.30 -15.27
N GLU A 16 21.57 -2.46 -15.83
CA GLU A 16 21.56 -2.66 -17.29
C GLU A 16 20.64 -1.67 -18.00
N LYS A 17 19.42 -1.46 -17.48
CA LYS A 17 18.44 -0.52 -18.05
C LYS A 17 18.88 0.94 -17.96
N ILE A 18 19.72 1.29 -16.98
CA ILE A 18 20.28 2.64 -16.83
C ILE A 18 21.51 2.85 -17.72
N VAL A 19 22.40 1.86 -17.81
CA VAL A 19 23.64 1.98 -18.60
C VAL A 19 23.36 2.09 -20.10
N GLN A 20 22.25 1.51 -20.58
CA GLN A 20 21.79 1.63 -21.97
C GLN A 20 21.33 3.05 -22.37
N LEU A 21 21.51 4.06 -21.53
CA LEU A 21 21.06 5.42 -21.79
C LEU A 21 22.23 6.31 -22.16
N ASP A 22 22.15 6.88 -23.37
CA ASP A 22 23.05 7.95 -23.78
C ASP A 22 22.69 9.23 -23.03
N LYS A 23 23.71 9.91 -22.50
CA LYS A 23 23.54 11.22 -21.86
C LYS A 23 23.32 12.26 -22.96
N GLU A 24 22.15 12.91 -22.96
CA GLU A 24 21.87 14.01 -23.89
C GLU A 24 22.77 15.21 -23.57
N GLU A 25 23.36 15.80 -24.61
CA GLU A 25 24.22 16.98 -24.47
C GLU A 25 23.42 18.19 -23.94
N GLY A 26 24.00 18.95 -23.01
CA GLY A 26 23.33 20.09 -22.37
C GLY A 26 22.27 19.74 -21.33
N THR A 27 22.25 18.49 -20.85
CA THR A 27 21.31 18.03 -19.82
C THR A 27 22.01 17.38 -18.62
N GLU A 28 21.33 17.42 -17.47
CA GLU A 28 21.72 16.74 -16.26
C GLU A 28 20.70 15.66 -15.85
N THR A 29 21.20 14.55 -15.32
CA THR A 29 20.38 13.39 -14.97
C THR A 29 20.07 13.36 -13.48
N PHE A 30 18.80 13.16 -13.15
CA PHE A 30 18.31 12.97 -11.77
C PHE A 30 17.37 11.78 -11.70
N TYR A 31 17.20 11.25 -10.49
CA TYR A 31 16.37 10.10 -10.20
C TYR A 31 15.46 10.35 -9.02
N ARG A 32 14.32 9.66 -8.99
CA ARG A 32 13.42 9.62 -7.83
C ARG A 32 12.77 8.25 -7.68
N GLY A 33 12.84 7.71 -6.47
CA GLY A 33 12.15 6.49 -6.09
C GLY A 33 10.82 6.78 -5.41
N HIS A 34 9.76 6.15 -5.89
CA HIS A 34 8.45 6.09 -5.24
C HIS A 34 8.20 4.68 -4.75
N ALA A 35 7.99 4.52 -3.44
CA ALA A 35 7.58 3.25 -2.87
C ALA A 35 6.21 2.79 -3.37
N ASN A 36 5.35 3.70 -3.82
CA ASN A 36 4.09 3.38 -4.50
C ASN A 36 4.06 4.02 -5.90
N ARG A 37 3.88 3.21 -6.95
CA ARG A 37 3.80 3.63 -8.35
C ARG A 37 2.67 4.63 -8.66
N ASP A 38 1.65 4.67 -7.81
CA ASP A 38 0.47 5.53 -7.93
C ASP A 38 0.67 6.90 -7.27
N TRP A 39 1.81 7.13 -6.60
CA TRP A 39 2.13 8.45 -6.05
C TRP A 39 2.49 9.45 -7.14
N GLU A 40 1.91 10.63 -7.03
CA GLU A 40 2.18 11.78 -7.90
C GLU A 40 3.54 12.43 -7.58
N LEU A 41 4.15 13.04 -8.59
CA LEU A 41 5.40 13.82 -8.46
C LEU A 41 5.13 15.20 -7.86
N LEU A 42 4.53 15.21 -6.67
CA LEU A 42 4.06 16.42 -6.00
C LEU A 42 4.66 16.55 -4.59
N PRO A 43 5.17 17.73 -4.20
CA PRO A 43 5.64 17.99 -2.85
C PRO A 43 4.60 17.73 -1.77
N SER A 44 5.05 17.50 -0.54
CA SER A 44 4.15 17.24 0.60
C SER A 44 3.22 18.42 0.91
N ILE A 45 3.64 19.67 0.68
CA ILE A 45 2.80 20.84 0.99
C ILE A 45 1.49 20.87 0.18
N PHE A 46 1.54 20.47 -1.09
CA PHE A 46 0.37 20.47 -1.98
C PHE A 46 -0.53 19.25 -1.78
N ARG A 47 0.01 18.17 -1.20
CA ARG A 47 -0.75 16.97 -0.81
C ARG A 47 -1.44 17.13 0.56
N THR A 48 -1.05 18.14 1.34
CA THR A 48 -1.56 18.33 2.70
C THR A 48 -2.79 19.25 2.68
N PRO A 49 -3.93 18.82 3.25
CA PRO A 49 -5.10 19.68 3.36
C PRO A 49 -4.76 20.99 4.10
N ASN A 50 -5.07 22.14 3.48
CA ASN A 50 -4.73 23.48 3.97
C ASN A 50 -3.22 23.75 4.16
N GLY A 51 -2.35 22.87 3.65
CA GLY A 51 -0.90 22.99 3.82
C GLY A 51 -0.38 24.30 3.24
N VAL A 52 -0.75 24.57 1.99
CA VAL A 52 -0.38 25.78 1.24
C VAL A 52 -0.73 27.07 1.99
N GLU A 53 -1.97 27.18 2.49
CA GLU A 53 -2.44 28.37 3.20
C GLU A 53 -1.64 28.63 4.48
N LYS A 54 -1.25 27.56 5.16
CA LYS A 54 -0.53 27.58 6.44
C LYS A 54 0.98 27.50 6.31
N GLU A 55 1.54 27.40 5.10
CA GLU A 55 2.98 27.19 4.86
C GLU A 55 3.86 28.18 5.64
N HIS A 56 3.51 29.47 5.59
CA HIS A 56 4.22 30.54 6.32
C HIS A 56 4.08 30.46 7.84
N LEU A 57 2.98 29.90 8.36
CA LEU A 57 2.77 29.66 9.78
C LEU A 57 3.59 28.44 10.23
N LEU A 58 3.51 27.33 9.48
CA LEU A 58 4.30 26.13 9.71
C LEU A 58 5.80 26.45 9.79
N PHE A 59 6.29 27.28 8.86
CA PHE A 59 7.67 27.74 8.86
C PHE A 59 8.01 28.50 10.15
N ARG A 60 7.21 29.51 10.50
CA ARG A 60 7.48 30.41 11.64
C ARG A 60 7.38 29.68 12.97
N ASP A 61 6.36 28.85 13.14
CA ASP A 61 6.11 28.14 14.39
C ASP A 61 7.19 27.08 14.65
N MET A 62 7.62 26.34 13.61
CA MET A 62 8.69 25.35 13.77
C MET A 62 10.04 26.01 14.14
N VAL A 63 10.40 27.12 13.49
CA VAL A 63 11.64 27.84 13.82
C VAL A 63 11.57 28.48 15.21
N ALA A 64 10.40 29.00 15.60
CA ALA A 64 10.21 29.61 16.92
C ALA A 64 10.27 28.57 18.06
N HIS A 65 9.78 27.36 17.82
CA HIS A 65 9.77 26.29 18.82
C HIS A 65 11.14 25.60 18.96
N GLU A 66 11.83 25.35 17.84
CA GLU A 66 13.08 24.57 17.80
C GLU A 66 14.29 25.36 17.25
N PRO A 67 14.60 26.56 17.78
CA PRO A 67 15.59 27.45 17.16
C PRO A 67 17.01 26.86 17.10
N GLN A 68 17.37 25.99 18.06
CA GLN A 68 18.69 25.34 18.10
C GLN A 68 18.91 24.41 16.90
N SER A 69 17.86 23.66 16.52
CA SER A 69 17.87 22.73 15.38
C SER A 69 18.05 23.41 14.03
N PHE A 70 17.87 24.74 13.96
CA PHE A 70 18.06 25.56 12.77
C PHE A 70 19.22 26.55 12.86
N SER A 71 20.06 26.47 13.90
CA SER A 71 21.14 27.44 14.14
C SER A 71 22.17 27.53 13.00
N GLU A 72 22.37 26.45 12.25
CA GLU A 72 23.26 26.41 11.08
C GLU A 72 22.61 26.79 9.75
N CYS A 73 21.28 26.99 9.73
CA CYS A 73 20.55 27.34 8.51
C CYS A 73 20.85 28.78 8.12
N LYS A 74 21.43 28.98 6.94
CA LYS A 74 21.81 30.32 6.43
C LYS A 74 20.85 30.84 5.37
N SER A 75 20.14 29.93 4.70
CA SER A 75 19.20 30.24 3.63
C SER A 75 17.81 29.67 3.92
N ALA A 76 16.76 30.25 3.34
CA ALA A 76 15.41 29.69 3.41
C ALA A 76 15.35 28.24 2.88
N LEU A 77 16.20 27.89 1.91
CA LEU A 77 16.34 26.51 1.43
C LEU A 77 16.84 25.59 2.55
N ASP A 78 17.87 25.97 3.30
CA ASP A 78 18.40 25.16 4.41
C ASP A 78 17.30 24.86 5.44
N TYR A 79 16.49 25.88 5.79
CA TYR A 79 15.33 25.70 6.66
C TYR A 79 14.35 24.69 6.09
N LEU A 80 13.96 24.82 4.82
CA LEU A 80 13.00 23.90 4.18
C LEU A 80 13.52 22.46 4.15
N VAL A 81 14.79 22.26 3.85
CA VAL A 81 15.41 20.93 3.83
C VAL A 81 15.41 20.31 5.22
N GLN A 82 15.73 21.09 6.25
CA GLN A 82 15.71 20.64 7.64
C GLN A 82 14.28 20.36 8.13
N MET A 83 13.31 21.20 7.77
CA MET A 83 11.88 20.99 8.07
C MET A 83 11.37 19.68 7.47
N GLN A 84 11.72 19.41 6.20
CA GLN A 84 11.34 18.18 5.51
C GLN A 84 12.00 16.94 6.11
N HIS A 85 13.22 17.06 6.64
CA HIS A 85 13.88 15.96 7.35
C HIS A 85 13.06 15.50 8.57
N TYR A 86 12.43 16.43 9.28
CA TYR A 86 11.53 16.13 10.40
C TYR A 86 10.07 15.89 9.99
N GLY A 87 9.78 15.80 8.69
CA GLY A 87 8.45 15.46 8.19
C GLY A 87 7.46 16.62 8.07
N LEU A 88 7.89 17.86 8.25
CA LEU A 88 7.03 19.02 7.99
C LEU A 88 6.73 19.12 6.48
N PRO A 89 5.49 19.39 6.06
CA PRO A 89 5.17 19.59 4.66
C PRO A 89 5.93 20.77 4.05
N THR A 90 6.58 20.58 2.91
CA THR A 90 7.33 21.63 2.19
C THR A 90 7.04 21.61 0.69
N ARG A 91 7.45 22.69 0.01
CA ARG A 91 7.40 22.85 -1.46
C ARG A 91 8.55 22.16 -2.19
N LEU A 92 9.37 21.39 -1.49
CA LEU A 92 10.50 20.66 -2.06
C LEU A 92 10.07 19.21 -2.33
N LEU A 93 10.51 18.69 -3.46
CA LEU A 93 10.39 17.28 -3.81
C LEU A 93 11.79 16.66 -3.81
N ASP A 94 12.01 15.63 -2.99
CA ASP A 94 13.32 14.97 -2.88
C ASP A 94 13.74 14.30 -4.19
N MET A 95 14.96 14.56 -4.63
CA MET A 95 15.57 13.96 -5.81
C MET A 95 16.96 13.43 -5.43
N THR A 96 17.52 12.56 -6.26
CA THR A 96 18.89 12.07 -6.07
C THR A 96 19.61 11.99 -7.41
N THR A 97 20.91 12.23 -7.41
CA THR A 97 21.76 11.95 -8.58
C THR A 97 22.25 10.50 -8.59
N ASN A 98 21.98 9.73 -7.54
CA ASN A 98 22.35 8.32 -7.45
C ASN A 98 21.17 7.39 -7.79
N PRO A 99 21.24 6.62 -8.88
CA PRO A 99 20.15 5.74 -9.28
C PRO A 99 19.83 4.65 -8.25
N LEU A 100 20.84 4.12 -7.54
CA LEU A 100 20.64 3.05 -6.56
C LEU A 100 19.96 3.56 -5.29
N VAL A 101 20.18 4.83 -4.92
CA VAL A 101 19.44 5.49 -3.84
C VAL A 101 17.97 5.66 -4.23
N ALA A 102 17.69 6.00 -5.49
CA ALA A 102 16.30 6.03 -5.98
C ALA A 102 15.66 4.63 -5.97
N LEU A 103 16.40 3.59 -6.38
CA LEU A 103 15.91 2.21 -6.30
C LEU A 103 15.59 1.80 -4.86
N TYR A 104 16.45 2.17 -3.91
CA TYR A 104 16.19 1.94 -2.48
C TYR A 104 14.86 2.56 -2.06
N PHE A 105 14.62 3.85 -2.37
CA PHE A 105 13.37 4.53 -2.05
C PHE A 105 12.14 3.91 -2.73
N ALA A 106 12.31 3.36 -3.95
CA ALA A 106 11.23 2.64 -4.63
C ALA A 106 10.89 1.29 -3.99
N CYS A 107 11.84 0.70 -3.26
CA CYS A 107 11.66 -0.59 -2.59
C CYS A 107 11.28 -0.46 -1.11
N GLN A 108 11.26 0.75 -0.55
CA GLN A 108 10.87 0.96 0.84
C GLN A 108 9.44 0.47 1.10
N PRO A 109 9.17 -0.01 2.33
CA PRO A 109 7.82 -0.35 2.73
C PRO A 109 6.92 0.90 2.71
N THR A 110 5.72 0.76 2.15
CA THR A 110 4.67 1.78 2.20
C THR A 110 3.82 1.59 3.45
N PRO A 111 3.16 2.63 3.96
CA PRO A 111 2.08 2.46 4.91
C PRO A 111 1.06 1.44 4.38
N ASP A 112 0.56 0.58 5.26
CA ASP A 112 -0.40 -0.45 4.89
C ASP A 112 -1.68 0.19 4.32
N ASP A 113 -2.06 -0.20 3.10
CA ASP A 113 -3.36 0.13 2.51
C ASP A 113 -4.43 -0.75 3.17
N ALA A 114 -4.76 -0.43 4.42
CA ALA A 114 -5.69 -1.18 5.26
C ALA A 114 -7.03 -1.43 4.55
N VAL A 115 -7.47 -0.48 3.71
CA VAL A 115 -8.70 -0.61 2.92
C VAL A 115 -8.56 -1.69 1.85
N ALA A 116 -7.50 -1.65 1.03
CA ALA A 116 -7.25 -2.69 0.04
C ALA A 116 -7.08 -4.07 0.69
N GLY A 117 -6.37 -4.10 1.83
CA GLY A 117 -6.20 -5.30 2.66
C GLY A 117 -7.53 -5.88 3.12
N ALA A 118 -8.37 -5.06 3.74
CA ALA A 118 -9.69 -5.46 4.23
C ALA A 118 -10.63 -5.93 3.11
N VAL A 119 -10.68 -5.23 1.99
CA VAL A 119 -11.55 -5.61 0.86
C VAL A 119 -11.10 -6.93 0.24
N ALA A 120 -9.80 -7.12 0.05
CA ALA A 120 -9.27 -8.38 -0.48
C ALA A 120 -9.54 -9.54 0.47
N GLY A 121 -9.32 -9.34 1.78
CA GLY A 121 -9.56 -10.36 2.77
C GLY A 121 -11.03 -10.72 2.95
N ALA A 122 -11.94 -9.73 2.91
CA ALA A 122 -13.38 -9.97 2.93
C ALA A 122 -13.84 -10.86 1.78
N ARG A 123 -13.37 -10.55 0.55
CA ARG A 123 -13.67 -11.34 -0.64
C ARG A 123 -13.14 -12.76 -0.54
N ALA A 124 -11.94 -12.95 -0.01
CA ALA A 124 -11.36 -14.27 0.21
C ALA A 124 -12.20 -15.09 1.20
N GLY A 125 -12.67 -14.47 2.29
CA GLY A 125 -13.56 -15.12 3.27
C GLY A 125 -14.88 -15.60 2.67
N ILE A 126 -15.52 -14.80 1.81
CA ILE A 126 -16.75 -15.19 1.10
C ILE A 126 -16.49 -16.40 0.18
N GLN A 127 -15.38 -16.37 -0.57
CA GLN A 127 -15.05 -17.44 -1.51
C GLN A 127 -14.87 -18.81 -0.86
N VAL A 128 -14.44 -18.89 0.40
CA VAL A 128 -14.33 -20.17 1.13
C VAL A 128 -15.69 -20.80 1.33
N VAL A 129 -16.66 -20.02 1.78
CA VAL A 129 -18.02 -20.51 2.06
C VAL A 129 -18.70 -20.94 0.76
N ASP A 130 -18.56 -20.14 -0.30
CA ASP A 130 -19.07 -20.50 -1.63
C ASP A 130 -18.47 -21.83 -2.15
N LYS A 131 -17.16 -22.05 -1.93
CA LYS A 131 -16.52 -23.32 -2.30
C LYS A 131 -17.07 -24.49 -1.48
N ALA A 132 -17.20 -24.32 -0.17
CA ALA A 132 -17.71 -25.38 0.71
C ALA A 132 -19.17 -25.75 0.39
N LEU A 133 -20.04 -24.76 0.13
CA LEU A 133 -21.42 -24.99 -0.30
C LEU A 133 -21.50 -25.78 -1.61
N ARG A 134 -20.63 -25.49 -2.58
CA ARG A 134 -20.56 -26.28 -3.82
C ARG A 134 -20.20 -27.74 -3.58
N VAL A 135 -19.32 -28.02 -2.62
CA VAL A 135 -19.01 -29.40 -2.22
C VAL A 135 -20.22 -30.06 -1.57
N CYS A 136 -20.94 -29.37 -0.69
CA CYS A 136 -22.18 -29.91 -0.11
C CYS A 136 -23.22 -30.27 -1.19
N VAL A 137 -23.40 -29.40 -2.20
CA VAL A 137 -24.29 -29.67 -3.34
C VAL A 137 -23.82 -30.90 -4.12
N ALA A 138 -22.53 -30.99 -4.43
CA ALA A 138 -21.97 -32.15 -5.13
C ALA A 138 -22.17 -33.45 -4.34
N ILE A 139 -21.97 -33.44 -3.02
CA ILE A 139 -22.24 -34.59 -2.16
C ILE A 139 -23.72 -34.97 -2.22
N SER A 140 -24.65 -34.02 -2.05
CA SER A 140 -26.09 -34.28 -2.14
C SER A 140 -26.53 -34.86 -3.49
N GLU A 141 -25.96 -34.36 -4.59
CA GLU A 141 -26.22 -34.88 -5.94
C GLU A 141 -25.72 -36.31 -6.09
N THR A 142 -24.50 -36.61 -5.61
CA THR A 142 -23.97 -37.98 -5.66
C THR A 142 -24.82 -38.95 -4.86
N LEU A 143 -25.27 -38.58 -3.66
CA LEU A 143 -26.12 -39.41 -2.81
C LEU A 143 -27.49 -39.68 -3.43
N SER A 144 -28.04 -38.70 -4.18
CA SER A 144 -29.32 -38.85 -4.87
C SER A 144 -29.25 -39.81 -6.07
N GLN A 145 -28.05 -40.08 -6.58
CA GLN A 145 -27.81 -40.96 -7.73
C GLN A 145 -27.39 -42.38 -7.33
N VAL A 146 -27.29 -42.67 -6.02
CA VAL A 146 -26.89 -43.99 -5.52
C VAL A 146 -28.02 -45.00 -5.74
N GLU A 147 -27.71 -46.11 -6.43
CA GLU A 147 -28.64 -47.23 -6.59
C GLU A 147 -28.89 -47.95 -5.25
N ALA A 148 -30.08 -48.53 -5.07
CA ALA A 148 -30.50 -49.12 -3.79
C ALA A 148 -29.63 -50.30 -3.31
N ASP A 149 -28.83 -50.90 -4.18
CA ASP A 149 -27.90 -52.00 -3.92
C ASP A 149 -26.42 -51.57 -3.92
N ALA A 150 -26.13 -50.27 -3.99
CA ALA A 150 -24.77 -49.77 -3.98
C ALA A 150 -24.05 -50.11 -2.66
N THR A 151 -22.81 -50.55 -2.78
CA THR A 151 -21.96 -50.85 -1.61
C THR A 151 -21.55 -49.57 -0.88
N ASN A 152 -21.30 -49.67 0.44
CA ASN A 152 -20.74 -48.58 1.24
C ASN A 152 -19.45 -48.01 0.64
N GLU A 153 -18.62 -48.87 0.03
CA GLU A 153 -17.40 -48.47 -0.66
C GLU A 153 -17.68 -47.56 -1.87
N THR A 154 -18.74 -47.86 -2.64
CA THR A 154 -19.19 -47.01 -3.76
C THR A 154 -19.67 -45.64 -3.26
N VAL A 155 -20.43 -45.61 -2.15
CA VAL A 155 -20.91 -44.37 -1.53
C VAL A 155 -19.74 -43.54 -1.01
N ALA A 156 -18.81 -44.16 -0.28
CA ALA A 156 -17.62 -43.50 0.26
C ALA A 156 -16.75 -42.90 -0.84
N ARG A 157 -16.53 -43.64 -1.93
CA ARG A 157 -15.78 -43.19 -3.10
C ARG A 157 -16.42 -41.98 -3.77
N ASN A 158 -17.74 -41.98 -3.96
CA ASN A 158 -18.45 -40.86 -4.57
C ASN A 158 -18.33 -39.58 -3.71
N ILE A 159 -18.46 -39.72 -2.38
CA ILE A 159 -18.28 -38.60 -1.44
C ILE A 159 -16.83 -38.10 -1.49
N ALA A 160 -15.85 -39.00 -1.46
CA ALA A 160 -14.43 -38.64 -1.55
C ALA A 160 -14.13 -37.88 -2.86
N GLN A 161 -14.67 -38.34 -3.99
CA GLN A 161 -14.52 -37.67 -5.28
C GLN A 161 -15.15 -36.27 -5.31
N ALA A 162 -16.32 -36.08 -4.71
CA ALA A 162 -16.96 -34.77 -4.60
C ALA A 162 -16.11 -33.78 -3.78
N ILE A 163 -15.46 -34.26 -2.71
CA ILE A 163 -14.56 -33.46 -1.86
C ILE A 163 -13.28 -33.11 -2.62
N VAL A 164 -12.59 -34.11 -3.18
CA VAL A 164 -11.29 -33.92 -3.85
C VAL A 164 -11.42 -33.14 -5.16
N GLY A 165 -12.59 -33.17 -5.80
CA GLY A 165 -12.88 -32.35 -6.98
C GLY A 165 -12.81 -30.84 -6.75
N ALA A 166 -12.96 -30.38 -5.49
CA ALA A 166 -12.93 -28.96 -5.13
C ALA A 166 -11.87 -28.60 -4.09
N ILE A 167 -11.38 -29.58 -3.32
CA ILE A 167 -10.43 -29.40 -2.23
C ILE A 167 -9.16 -30.17 -2.56
N ALA A 168 -8.03 -29.46 -2.62
CA ALA A 168 -6.73 -30.08 -2.86
C ALA A 168 -6.25 -30.82 -1.58
N VAL A 169 -6.36 -32.14 -1.57
CA VAL A 169 -5.87 -33.02 -0.50
C VAL A 169 -4.56 -33.70 -0.92
N VAL A 170 -3.74 -34.07 0.06
CA VAL A 170 -2.44 -34.71 -0.18
C VAL A 170 -2.58 -36.18 -0.58
N ASP A 171 -3.49 -36.92 0.05
CA ASP A 171 -3.71 -38.34 -0.18
C ASP A 171 -5.19 -38.65 -0.35
N VAL A 172 -5.61 -38.83 -1.61
CA VAL A 172 -7.00 -39.14 -1.98
C VAL A 172 -7.42 -40.52 -1.46
N GLY A 173 -6.50 -41.49 -1.46
CA GLY A 173 -6.77 -42.85 -1.02
C GLY A 173 -7.00 -42.93 0.48
N ALA A 174 -6.22 -42.17 1.25
CA ALA A 174 -6.42 -42.06 2.70
C ALA A 174 -7.78 -41.41 3.04
N VAL A 175 -8.20 -40.39 2.29
CA VAL A 175 -9.51 -39.75 2.45
C VAL A 175 -10.65 -40.75 2.17
N GLU A 176 -10.58 -41.51 1.08
CA GLU A 176 -11.59 -42.54 0.75
C GLU A 176 -11.67 -43.64 1.83
N GLN A 177 -10.52 -44.10 2.32
CA GLN A 177 -10.45 -45.11 3.38
C GLN A 177 -11.05 -44.61 4.69
N ALA A 178 -10.74 -43.39 5.10
CA ALA A 178 -11.29 -42.79 6.32
C ALA A 178 -12.82 -42.67 6.24
N ILE A 179 -13.36 -42.26 5.09
CA ILE A 179 -14.81 -42.18 4.88
C ILE A 179 -15.44 -43.58 4.95
N THR A 180 -14.85 -44.56 4.27
CA THR A 180 -15.36 -45.95 4.22
C THR A 180 -15.43 -46.56 5.61
N GLN A 181 -14.39 -46.39 6.43
CA GLN A 181 -14.33 -46.94 7.78
C GLN A 181 -15.45 -46.41 8.70
N VAL A 182 -15.77 -45.12 8.59
CA VAL A 182 -16.86 -44.53 9.38
C VAL A 182 -18.22 -45.03 8.90
N ILE A 183 -18.43 -45.16 7.59
CA ILE A 183 -19.69 -45.65 7.03
C ILE A 183 -19.91 -47.13 7.40
N ASP A 184 -18.89 -47.98 7.34
CA ASP A 184 -19.00 -49.41 7.64
C ASP A 184 -19.30 -49.71 9.13
N THR A 185 -18.92 -48.80 10.01
CA THR A 185 -19.16 -48.93 11.46
C THR A 185 -20.43 -48.23 11.94
N ALA A 186 -21.10 -47.49 11.05
CA ALA A 186 -22.31 -46.75 11.38
C ALA A 186 -23.50 -47.69 11.58
N VAL A 187 -24.23 -47.49 12.68
CA VAL A 187 -25.48 -48.21 12.97
C VAL A 187 -26.61 -47.18 12.95
N ILE A 188 -27.45 -47.22 11.92
CA ILE A 188 -28.64 -46.38 11.81
C ILE A 188 -29.86 -47.25 12.14
N ALA A 189 -30.62 -46.88 13.17
CA ALA A 189 -31.82 -47.60 13.54
C ALA A 189 -32.93 -47.36 12.51
N GLU A 190 -33.55 -48.41 11.97
CA GLU A 190 -34.59 -48.29 10.93
C GLU A 190 -35.86 -47.55 11.40
N ASP A 191 -36.09 -47.46 12.72
CA ASP A 191 -37.27 -46.85 13.35
C ASP A 191 -37.08 -45.37 13.78
N THR A 192 -35.99 -44.70 13.39
CA THR A 192 -35.80 -43.28 13.73
C THR A 192 -36.76 -42.35 12.98
N GLN A 193 -37.34 -41.40 13.71
CA GLN A 193 -38.31 -40.43 13.20
C GLN A 193 -37.73 -39.48 12.12
N ASP A 194 -36.40 -39.38 12.03
CA ASP A 194 -35.67 -38.59 11.02
C ASP A 194 -34.42 -39.35 10.50
N TYR A 195 -34.66 -40.45 9.78
CA TYR A 195 -33.63 -41.29 9.18
C TYR A 195 -32.63 -40.50 8.30
N PHE A 196 -33.12 -39.50 7.57
CA PHE A 196 -32.30 -38.70 6.67
C PHE A 196 -31.31 -37.81 7.44
N LEU A 197 -31.73 -37.25 8.57
CA LEU A 197 -30.83 -36.51 9.45
C LEU A 197 -29.73 -37.41 10.02
N GLU A 198 -30.05 -38.64 10.47
CA GLU A 198 -29.03 -39.58 10.97
C GLU A 198 -28.00 -39.96 9.89
N VAL A 199 -28.43 -40.15 8.63
CA VAL A 199 -27.51 -40.35 7.50
C VAL A 199 -26.59 -39.13 7.30
N LYS A 200 -27.13 -37.90 7.36
CA LYS A 200 -26.32 -36.67 7.27
C LYS A 200 -25.28 -36.58 8.38
N LYS A 201 -25.63 -36.97 9.61
CA LYS A 201 -24.72 -36.98 10.76
C LYS A 201 -23.56 -37.96 10.56
N VAL A 202 -23.84 -39.18 10.07
CA VAL A 202 -22.82 -40.19 9.76
C VAL A 202 -21.86 -39.68 8.67
N ILE A 203 -22.39 -39.08 7.61
CA ILE A 203 -21.58 -38.53 6.52
C ILE A 203 -20.71 -37.38 7.03
N ALA A 204 -21.26 -36.46 7.83
CA ALA A 204 -20.49 -35.37 8.41
C ALA A 204 -19.37 -35.88 9.31
N GLN A 205 -19.62 -36.92 10.13
CA GLN A 205 -18.58 -37.57 10.93
C GLN A 205 -17.49 -38.19 10.04
N ALA A 206 -17.87 -38.83 8.94
CA ALA A 206 -16.93 -39.40 7.98
C ALA A 206 -16.03 -38.33 7.34
N ILE A 207 -16.60 -37.17 6.99
CA ILE A 207 -15.84 -36.03 6.45
C ILE A 207 -14.89 -35.44 7.49
N VAL A 208 -15.31 -35.34 8.76
CA VAL A 208 -14.45 -34.87 9.86
C VAL A 208 -13.27 -35.80 10.08
N GLU A 209 -13.51 -37.13 10.07
CA GLU A 209 -12.43 -38.11 10.19
C GLU A 209 -11.45 -38.00 9.02
N ALA A 210 -11.98 -37.89 7.79
CA ALA A 210 -11.16 -37.71 6.60
C ALA A 210 -10.38 -36.38 6.59
N ALA A 211 -10.86 -35.34 7.27
CA ALA A 211 -10.16 -34.06 7.37
C ALA A 211 -8.82 -34.19 8.14
N THR A 212 -8.68 -35.21 8.99
CA THR A 212 -7.44 -35.48 9.75
C THR A 212 -6.29 -35.95 8.84
N VAL A 213 -6.62 -36.55 7.69
CA VAL A 213 -5.66 -37.07 6.70
C VAL A 213 -5.56 -36.19 5.44
N ALA A 214 -6.21 -35.02 5.42
CA ALA A 214 -6.23 -34.11 4.27
C ALA A 214 -4.84 -33.51 3.94
N GLY A 215 -3.95 -33.42 4.94
CA GLY A 215 -2.54 -33.08 4.78
C GLY A 215 -2.19 -31.58 4.81
N THR A 216 -3.17 -30.68 4.68
CA THR A 216 -2.97 -29.22 4.85
C THR A 216 -4.03 -28.62 5.77
N GLN A 217 -3.67 -27.56 6.52
CA GLN A 217 -4.62 -26.88 7.40
C GLN A 217 -5.79 -26.26 6.62
N GLU A 218 -5.54 -25.74 5.41
CA GLU A 218 -6.57 -25.22 4.52
C GLU A 218 -7.58 -26.31 4.12
N ALA A 219 -7.09 -27.49 3.71
CA ALA A 219 -7.95 -28.60 3.34
C ALA A 219 -8.73 -29.13 4.55
N THR A 220 -8.08 -29.27 5.71
CA THR A 220 -8.75 -29.67 6.97
C THR A 220 -9.85 -28.67 7.34
N ASN A 221 -9.57 -27.37 7.32
CA ASN A 221 -10.56 -26.33 7.62
C ASN A 221 -11.74 -26.40 6.63
N MET A 222 -11.47 -26.52 5.32
CA MET A 222 -12.53 -26.65 4.31
C MET A 222 -13.39 -27.90 4.52
N MET A 223 -12.79 -29.07 4.77
CA MET A 223 -13.54 -30.30 4.99
C MET A 223 -14.43 -30.23 6.24
N VAL A 224 -13.95 -29.60 7.32
CA VAL A 224 -14.77 -29.38 8.53
C VAL A 224 -15.92 -28.41 8.28
N ILE A 225 -15.69 -27.35 7.47
CA ILE A 225 -16.78 -26.46 7.03
C ILE A 225 -17.82 -27.24 6.23
N VAL A 226 -17.39 -28.07 5.27
CA VAL A 226 -18.28 -28.92 4.47
C VAL A 226 -19.09 -29.84 5.39
N ALA A 227 -18.45 -30.53 6.34
CA ALA A 227 -19.15 -31.41 7.28
C ALA A 227 -20.23 -30.66 8.08
N ALA A 228 -19.89 -29.49 8.64
CA ALA A 228 -20.82 -28.69 9.43
C ALA A 228 -21.98 -28.14 8.58
N LEU A 229 -21.67 -27.59 7.40
CA LEU A 229 -22.67 -27.10 6.45
C LEU A 229 -23.57 -28.22 5.95
N PHE A 230 -23.05 -29.41 5.69
CA PHE A 230 -23.82 -30.54 5.19
C PHE A 230 -24.93 -30.98 6.17
N VAL A 231 -24.66 -30.89 7.48
CA VAL A 231 -25.68 -31.13 8.53
C VAL A 231 -26.64 -29.95 8.64
N ALA A 232 -26.14 -28.72 8.52
CA ALA A 232 -26.93 -27.50 8.70
C ALA A 232 -27.88 -27.19 7.51
N VAL A 233 -27.49 -27.55 6.29
CA VAL A 233 -28.28 -27.34 5.06
C VAL A 233 -29.56 -28.20 5.11
N ASP A 234 -30.69 -27.58 4.82
CA ASP A 234 -32.08 -28.13 4.85
C ASP A 234 -32.65 -28.47 6.23
N ASN A 235 -31.98 -28.13 7.33
CA ASN A 235 -32.55 -28.33 8.66
C ASN A 235 -33.41 -27.12 9.08
N SER A 236 -34.73 -27.21 8.87
CA SER A 236 -35.68 -26.12 9.14
C SER A 236 -35.81 -25.75 10.62
N GLU A 237 -35.38 -26.61 11.54
CA GLU A 237 -35.43 -26.35 12.99
C GLU A 237 -34.24 -25.51 13.48
N LEU A 238 -33.13 -25.46 12.73
CA LEU A 238 -31.86 -24.85 13.15
C LEU A 238 -31.70 -23.37 12.77
N GLY A 239 -32.71 -22.72 12.16
CA GLY A 239 -32.64 -21.29 11.85
C GLY A 239 -31.51 -20.91 10.88
N PHE A 240 -31.33 -21.69 9.81
CA PHE A 240 -30.26 -21.54 8.83
C PHE A 240 -30.34 -20.18 8.08
N ASP A 241 -29.40 -19.28 8.36
CA ASP A 241 -29.13 -18.10 7.52
C ASP A 241 -27.89 -18.40 6.66
N GLU A 242 -28.11 -18.71 5.38
CA GLU A 242 -27.05 -18.96 4.40
C GLU A 242 -26.01 -17.82 4.35
N LYS A 243 -26.43 -16.59 4.69
CA LYS A 243 -25.55 -15.42 4.68
C LYS A 243 -24.71 -15.29 5.95
N LEU A 244 -25.05 -15.97 7.04
CA LEU A 244 -24.33 -15.88 8.31
C LEU A 244 -22.87 -16.31 8.15
N PHE A 245 -22.63 -17.47 7.54
CA PHE A 245 -21.27 -18.01 7.37
C PHE A 245 -20.43 -17.13 6.45
N SER A 246 -21.01 -16.67 5.34
CA SER A 246 -20.35 -15.75 4.40
C SER A 246 -20.05 -14.40 5.05
N ARG A 247 -20.96 -13.87 5.89
CA ARG A 247 -20.72 -12.64 6.67
C ARG A 247 -19.62 -12.84 7.70
N ALA A 248 -19.66 -13.91 8.49
CA ALA A 248 -18.68 -14.21 9.51
C ALA A 248 -17.28 -14.40 8.89
N GLY A 249 -17.19 -15.19 7.82
CA GLY A 249 -15.97 -15.36 7.03
C GLY A 249 -15.46 -14.06 6.42
N ALA A 250 -16.36 -13.23 5.88
CA ALA A 250 -16.01 -11.92 5.32
C ALA A 250 -15.47 -10.95 6.38
N VAL A 251 -16.10 -10.88 7.57
CA VAL A 251 -15.68 -10.01 8.67
C VAL A 251 -14.31 -10.44 9.18
N ALA A 252 -14.13 -11.75 9.43
CA ALA A 252 -12.84 -12.28 9.86
C ALA A 252 -11.75 -12.03 8.82
N GLY A 253 -12.05 -12.26 7.54
CA GLY A 253 -11.13 -12.00 6.44
C GLY A 253 -10.80 -10.53 6.27
N ALA A 254 -11.78 -9.63 6.43
CA ALA A 254 -11.56 -8.19 6.38
C ALA A 254 -10.60 -7.73 7.48
N ILE A 255 -10.85 -8.14 8.73
CA ILE A 255 -10.02 -7.75 9.86
C ILE A 255 -8.61 -8.31 9.70
N ALA A 256 -8.47 -9.59 9.36
CA ALA A 256 -7.15 -10.20 9.14
C ALA A 256 -6.40 -9.61 7.95
N GLY A 257 -7.13 -9.10 6.95
CA GLY A 257 -6.54 -8.42 5.80
C GLY A 257 -5.96 -7.04 6.10
N ILE A 258 -6.36 -6.39 7.21
CA ILE A 258 -5.88 -5.06 7.61
C ILE A 258 -4.41 -5.11 8.03
N SER A 259 -4.07 -6.03 8.95
CA SER A 259 -2.72 -6.24 9.47
C SER A 259 -2.52 -7.59 10.14
N ALA A 260 -1.26 -7.97 10.34
CA ALA A 260 -0.90 -9.20 11.07
C ALA A 260 -1.42 -9.16 12.51
N GLU A 261 -1.36 -7.99 13.16
CA GLU A 261 -1.86 -7.77 14.52
C GLU A 261 -3.39 -7.88 14.57
N ALA A 262 -4.08 -7.25 13.62
CA ALA A 262 -5.54 -7.33 13.52
C ALA A 262 -6.03 -8.78 13.28
N GLY A 263 -5.27 -9.56 12.51
CA GLY A 263 -5.55 -10.97 12.27
C GLY A 263 -5.61 -11.83 13.53
N GLN A 264 -4.90 -11.48 14.60
CA GLN A 264 -4.89 -12.26 15.86
C GLN A 264 -6.25 -12.23 16.58
N ILE A 265 -7.05 -11.19 16.37
CA ILE A 265 -8.36 -11.01 17.02
C ILE A 265 -9.54 -11.22 16.05
N ALA A 266 -9.27 -11.42 14.76
CA ALA A 266 -10.27 -11.45 13.69
C ALA A 266 -11.39 -12.48 13.94
N VAL A 267 -11.02 -13.70 14.33
CA VAL A 267 -11.97 -14.78 14.61
C VAL A 267 -12.89 -14.43 15.78
N ALA A 268 -12.33 -13.95 16.88
CA ALA A 268 -13.11 -13.61 18.08
C ALA A 268 -14.10 -12.46 17.80
N VAL A 269 -13.68 -11.43 17.07
CA VAL A 269 -14.54 -10.30 16.70
C VAL A 269 -15.65 -10.75 15.75
N ALA A 270 -15.33 -11.56 14.73
CA ALA A 270 -16.33 -12.05 13.78
C ALA A 270 -17.39 -12.94 14.45
N MET A 271 -16.96 -13.84 15.35
CA MET A 271 -17.88 -14.71 16.11
C MET A 271 -18.79 -13.88 17.04
N ALA A 272 -18.22 -12.90 17.75
CA ALA A 272 -18.99 -12.00 18.61
C ALA A 272 -20.00 -11.15 17.83
N ALA A 273 -19.67 -10.73 16.59
CA ALA A 273 -20.58 -9.96 15.74
C ALA A 273 -21.83 -10.75 15.32
N GLU A 274 -21.74 -12.08 15.24
CA GLU A 274 -22.88 -12.96 14.99
C GLU A 274 -23.52 -13.47 16.29
N GLY A 275 -23.06 -13.03 17.47
CA GLY A 275 -23.59 -13.46 18.76
C GLY A 275 -23.23 -14.90 19.15
N ILE A 276 -22.21 -15.48 18.52
CA ILE A 276 -21.79 -16.88 18.74
C ILE A 276 -20.54 -16.91 19.64
N ASN A 277 -20.54 -17.81 20.63
CA ASN A 277 -19.37 -18.00 21.48
C ASN A 277 -18.25 -18.73 20.72
N THR A 278 -16.99 -18.37 20.98
CA THR A 278 -15.84 -19.03 20.34
C THR A 278 -15.59 -20.46 20.82
N ILE A 279 -16.15 -20.81 21.99
CA ILE A 279 -16.12 -22.15 22.56
C ILE A 279 -17.47 -22.81 22.27
N VAL A 280 -17.45 -23.84 21.42
CA VAL A 280 -18.65 -24.62 21.07
C VAL A 280 -18.77 -25.81 22.03
N PRO A 281 -19.87 -25.94 22.79
CA PRO A 281 -20.00 -26.91 23.87
C PRO A 281 -20.53 -28.25 23.38
N GLY A 282 -19.78 -28.99 22.55
CA GLY A 282 -20.20 -30.32 22.10
C GLY A 282 -19.58 -30.77 20.78
N PRO A 283 -19.94 -31.97 20.30
CA PRO A 283 -19.52 -32.45 18.99
C PRO A 283 -20.17 -31.64 17.85
N LEU A 284 -19.52 -31.59 16.69
CA LEU A 284 -19.98 -30.84 15.51
C LEU A 284 -21.41 -31.19 15.09
N VAL A 285 -21.78 -32.45 15.26
CA VAL A 285 -23.09 -33.00 14.91
C VAL A 285 -24.22 -32.38 15.73
N GLU A 286 -23.96 -31.95 16.97
CA GLU A 286 -24.95 -31.31 17.85
C GLU A 286 -25.01 -29.79 17.66
N TYR A 287 -23.91 -29.18 17.20
CA TYR A 287 -23.75 -27.72 17.04
C TYR A 287 -23.27 -27.31 15.64
N PRO A 288 -23.93 -27.78 14.55
CA PRO A 288 -23.40 -27.62 13.20
C PRO A 288 -23.34 -26.15 12.77
N VAL A 289 -24.22 -25.28 13.27
CA VAL A 289 -24.23 -23.85 12.96
C VAL A 289 -23.02 -23.15 13.58
N GLU A 290 -22.75 -23.40 14.86
CA GLU A 290 -21.62 -22.81 15.58
C GLU A 290 -20.28 -23.31 15.02
N PHE A 291 -20.19 -24.59 14.66
CA PHE A 291 -19.00 -25.14 13.99
C PHE A 291 -18.81 -24.56 12.59
N ALA A 292 -19.87 -24.47 11.77
CA ALA A 292 -19.79 -23.86 10.46
C ALA A 292 -19.34 -22.39 10.55
N ALA A 293 -19.87 -21.62 11.50
CA ALA A 293 -19.46 -20.25 11.75
C ALA A 293 -17.99 -20.15 12.21
N LEU A 294 -17.57 -20.97 13.17
CA LEU A 294 -16.21 -20.96 13.71
C LEU A 294 -15.17 -21.32 12.65
N PHE A 295 -15.42 -22.35 11.85
CA PHE A 295 -14.44 -22.75 10.83
C PHE A 295 -14.47 -21.83 9.60
N SER A 296 -15.64 -21.25 9.25
CA SER A 296 -15.72 -20.21 8.21
C SER A 296 -14.96 -18.94 8.62
N THR A 297 -15.05 -18.52 9.88
CA THR A 297 -14.27 -17.37 10.40
C THR A 297 -12.78 -17.67 10.43
N LYS A 298 -12.35 -18.86 10.87
CA LYS A 298 -10.93 -19.27 10.86
C LYS A 298 -10.35 -19.28 9.45
N ALA A 299 -11.01 -19.93 8.50
CA ALA A 299 -10.56 -19.96 7.11
C ALA A 299 -10.58 -18.58 6.47
N GLY A 300 -11.61 -17.78 6.76
CA GLY A 300 -11.70 -16.39 6.34
C GLY A 300 -10.53 -15.53 6.86
N ALA A 301 -10.18 -15.66 8.14
CA ALA A 301 -9.03 -14.96 8.73
C ALA A 301 -7.69 -15.38 8.11
N GLU A 302 -7.48 -16.68 7.90
CA GLU A 302 -6.24 -17.22 7.31
C GLU A 302 -6.02 -16.69 5.88
N LEU A 303 -7.02 -16.86 5.01
CA LEU A 303 -6.96 -16.32 3.66
C LEU A 303 -6.96 -14.79 3.66
N GLY A 304 -7.70 -14.17 4.58
CA GLY A 304 -7.75 -12.73 4.76
C GLY A 304 -6.38 -12.13 4.98
N SER A 305 -5.60 -12.73 5.88
CA SER A 305 -4.21 -12.35 6.14
C SER A 305 -3.33 -12.45 4.89
N ALA A 306 -3.40 -13.58 4.18
CA ALA A 306 -2.58 -13.83 2.99
C ALA A 306 -2.93 -12.90 1.82
N PHE A 307 -4.22 -12.81 1.46
CA PHE A 307 -4.68 -11.96 0.37
C PHE A 307 -4.62 -10.47 0.72
N GLY A 308 -4.87 -10.11 1.98
CA GLY A 308 -4.73 -8.75 2.47
C GLY A 308 -3.29 -8.28 2.45
N ALA A 309 -2.31 -9.09 2.86
CA ALA A 309 -0.89 -8.76 2.73
C ALA A 309 -0.50 -8.50 1.26
N LYS A 310 -0.94 -9.35 0.33
CA LYS A 310 -0.71 -9.16 -1.11
C LYS A 310 -1.37 -7.89 -1.65
N ALA A 311 -2.57 -7.55 -1.19
CA ALA A 311 -3.31 -6.37 -1.64
C ALA A 311 -2.74 -5.05 -1.09
N ARG A 312 -2.18 -5.07 0.12
CA ARG A 312 -1.50 -3.94 0.77
C ARG A 312 -0.18 -3.61 0.10
N ALA A 313 0.52 -4.62 -0.39
CA ALA A 313 1.76 -4.44 -1.13
C ALA A 313 1.49 -3.73 -2.48
N LYS A 314 2.22 -2.64 -2.72
CA LYS A 314 2.17 -1.84 -3.94
C LYS A 314 3.48 -1.94 -4.69
N ASP A 315 3.43 -1.86 -6.02
CA ASP A 315 4.65 -1.76 -6.82
C ASP A 315 5.31 -0.41 -6.58
N GLY A 316 6.63 -0.37 -6.70
CA GLY A 316 7.41 0.86 -6.68
C GLY A 316 7.59 1.42 -8.08
N ALA A 317 8.09 2.65 -8.16
CA ALA A 317 8.52 3.24 -9.42
C ALA A 317 9.82 4.02 -9.23
N VAL A 318 10.73 3.91 -10.19
CA VAL A 318 11.89 4.79 -10.31
C VAL A 318 11.69 5.67 -11.54
N TYR A 319 11.73 6.98 -11.33
CA TYR A 319 11.69 7.97 -12.38
C TYR A 319 13.10 8.41 -12.74
N LEU A 320 13.38 8.45 -14.04
CA LEU A 320 14.60 9.00 -14.62
C LEU A 320 14.26 10.34 -15.27
N PHE A 321 14.99 11.38 -14.85
CA PHE A 321 14.84 12.73 -15.37
C PHE A 321 16.07 13.15 -16.16
N SER A 322 15.84 13.80 -17.31
CA SER A 322 16.87 14.52 -18.06
C SER A 322 16.46 15.98 -18.12
N ILE A 323 17.22 16.83 -17.44
CA ILE A 323 16.85 18.22 -17.17
C ILE A 323 17.81 19.15 -17.92
N PRO A 324 17.30 20.13 -18.69
CA PRO A 324 18.14 21.16 -19.30
C PRO A 324 18.98 21.92 -18.27
N GLU A 325 20.25 22.19 -18.58
CA GLU A 325 21.18 22.85 -17.65
C GLU A 325 20.67 24.22 -17.16
N ASP A 326 19.90 24.96 -17.96
CA ASP A 326 19.32 26.26 -17.55
C ASP A 326 18.27 26.13 -16.43
N LYS A 327 17.67 24.95 -16.29
CA LYS A 327 16.70 24.58 -15.24
C LYS A 327 17.35 23.95 -14.01
N VAL A 328 18.66 23.71 -14.04
CA VAL A 328 19.44 23.26 -12.90
C VAL A 328 20.12 24.45 -12.24
N LYS A 329 19.89 24.62 -10.93
CA LYS A 329 20.46 25.69 -10.12
C LYS A 329 21.23 25.10 -8.94
N HIS A 330 22.21 25.87 -8.46
CA HIS A 330 22.88 25.58 -7.20
C HIS A 330 22.11 26.18 -6.03
N TYR A 331 22.30 25.62 -4.84
CA TYR A 331 21.64 26.03 -3.60
C TYR A 331 21.78 27.53 -3.28
N ASP A 332 22.82 28.19 -3.77
CA ASP A 332 23.14 29.61 -3.55
C ASP A 332 22.63 30.54 -4.65
N SER A 333 21.86 30.03 -5.63
CA SER A 333 21.28 30.85 -6.70
C SER A 333 20.21 31.82 -6.19
N ASP A 334 20.12 32.99 -6.82
CA ASP A 334 19.10 34.00 -6.51
C ASP A 334 17.68 33.53 -6.80
N THR A 335 17.49 32.77 -7.88
CA THR A 335 16.20 32.13 -8.20
C THR A 335 15.77 31.16 -7.10
N VAL A 336 16.71 30.38 -6.57
CA VAL A 336 16.43 29.41 -5.49
C VAL A 336 16.06 30.13 -4.19
N SER A 337 16.77 31.19 -3.83
CA SER A 337 16.40 32.02 -2.68
C SER A 337 15.03 32.65 -2.86
N ALA A 338 14.67 33.10 -4.07
CA ALA A 338 13.34 33.65 -4.34
C ALA A 338 12.24 32.61 -4.13
N LEU A 339 12.40 31.41 -4.68
CA LEU A 339 11.42 30.32 -4.56
C LEU A 339 11.34 29.75 -3.15
N ALA A 340 12.46 29.62 -2.44
CA ALA A 340 12.47 29.11 -1.07
C ALA A 340 11.81 30.10 -0.10
N ASN A 341 12.05 31.41 -0.26
CA ASN A 341 11.43 32.42 0.60
C ASN A 341 9.93 32.58 0.39
N LEU A 342 9.36 32.08 -0.72
CA LEU A 342 7.90 31.98 -0.86
C LEU A 342 7.28 31.24 0.33
N ALA A 343 7.97 30.25 0.91
CA ALA A 343 7.48 29.52 2.07
C ALA A 343 7.25 30.40 3.31
N LYS A 344 7.97 31.51 3.45
CA LYS A 344 7.80 32.48 4.56
C LYS A 344 6.72 33.52 4.29
N CYS A 345 6.24 33.61 3.05
CA CYS A 345 5.35 34.68 2.60
C CYS A 345 3.91 34.20 2.49
N LYS A 346 2.97 35.10 2.80
CA LYS A 346 1.59 34.97 2.35
C LYS A 346 1.50 35.71 1.00
N ILE A 347 1.17 34.98 -0.06
CA ILE A 347 0.93 35.56 -1.39
C ILE A 347 -0.58 35.61 -1.56
N SER A 348 -1.11 36.79 -1.86
CA SER A 348 -2.54 36.95 -2.14
C SER A 348 -2.86 36.44 -3.54
N GLU A 349 -4.09 35.96 -3.73
CA GLU A 349 -4.63 35.51 -5.03
C GLU A 349 -4.80 36.65 -6.06
N GLN A 350 -4.25 37.84 -5.78
CA GLN A 350 -4.33 39.04 -6.61
C GLN A 350 -2.98 39.40 -7.28
N CYS A 351 -1.94 38.58 -7.07
CA CYS A 351 -0.61 38.85 -7.63
C CYS A 351 -0.60 38.65 -9.15
N SER A 352 -0.53 39.73 -9.93
CA SER A 352 -0.58 39.65 -11.41
C SER A 352 0.78 39.38 -12.01
N ALA A 353 0.87 38.41 -12.93
CA ALA A 353 2.09 38.05 -13.65
C ALA A 353 2.37 38.94 -14.89
N CYS A 354 1.35 39.66 -15.40
CA CYS A 354 1.38 40.32 -16.72
C CYS A 354 1.79 41.80 -16.69
N LEU A 355 2.17 42.34 -15.54
CA LEU A 355 2.65 43.73 -15.44
C LEU A 355 4.15 43.80 -15.77
N SER A 356 4.67 45.00 -16.08
CA SER A 356 6.11 45.20 -16.30
C SER A 356 6.93 44.65 -15.11
N VAL A 357 8.21 44.30 -15.32
CA VAL A 357 9.04 43.75 -14.23
C VAL A 357 9.09 44.72 -13.04
N GLU A 358 9.12 46.01 -13.32
CA GLU A 358 9.11 47.08 -12.33
C GLU A 358 7.80 47.12 -11.55
N ASP A 359 6.65 47.05 -12.23
CA ASP A 359 5.33 47.03 -11.61
C ASP A 359 5.08 45.75 -10.81
N PHE A 360 5.56 44.61 -11.32
CA PHE A 360 5.51 43.32 -10.63
C PHE A 360 6.21 43.36 -9.27
N ASN A 361 7.46 43.85 -9.27
CA ASN A 361 8.23 44.03 -8.04
C ASN A 361 7.68 45.16 -7.15
N GLY A 362 6.79 46.00 -7.69
CA GLY A 362 6.05 47.04 -6.99
C GLY A 362 4.89 46.53 -6.12
N GLN A 363 4.39 45.32 -6.39
CA GLN A 363 3.24 44.73 -5.70
C GLN A 363 3.55 44.45 -4.21
N PRO A 364 2.57 44.58 -3.29
CA PRO A 364 2.81 44.45 -1.85
C PRO A 364 3.37 43.06 -1.46
N ASP A 365 2.84 42.00 -2.06
CA ASP A 365 3.28 40.62 -1.78
C ASP A 365 4.73 40.39 -2.24
N ILE A 366 5.09 40.92 -3.41
CA ILE A 366 6.44 40.79 -3.97
C ILE A 366 7.43 41.67 -3.20
N LYS A 367 7.02 42.85 -2.73
CA LYS A 367 7.84 43.67 -1.82
C LYS A 367 8.14 42.94 -0.51
N PHE A 368 7.16 42.24 0.04
CA PHE A 368 7.38 41.42 1.25
C PHE A 368 8.33 40.24 0.96
N LEU A 369 8.17 39.57 -0.18
CA LEU A 369 9.10 38.52 -0.62
C LEU A 369 10.54 39.07 -0.78
N LEU A 370 10.70 40.20 -1.46
CA LEU A 370 11.98 40.89 -1.62
C LEU A 370 12.61 41.25 -0.27
N HIS A 371 11.80 41.67 0.71
CA HIS A 371 12.26 41.93 2.07
C HIS A 371 12.80 40.65 2.74
N GLN A 372 12.08 39.54 2.64
CA GLN A 372 12.54 38.24 3.18
C GLN A 372 13.84 37.77 2.53
N ILE A 373 13.93 37.88 1.19
CA ILE A 373 15.15 37.50 0.45
C ILE A 373 16.31 38.39 0.85
N LYS A 374 16.12 39.71 0.99
CA LYS A 374 17.18 40.63 1.42
C LYS A 374 17.66 40.39 2.85
N GLY A 375 16.79 39.86 3.71
CA GLY A 375 17.18 39.41 5.05
C GLY A 375 18.20 38.26 5.02
N GLU A 376 18.11 37.39 4.01
CA GLU A 376 19.04 36.29 3.76
C GLU A 376 20.26 36.72 2.93
N LYS A 377 20.01 37.46 1.84
CA LYS A 377 20.99 37.94 0.85
C LYS A 377 20.92 39.46 0.74
N PRO A 378 21.70 40.21 1.54
CA PRO A 378 21.67 41.67 1.52
C PRO A 378 21.97 42.30 0.16
N HIS A 379 22.73 41.60 -0.69
CA HIS A 379 23.13 42.03 -2.02
C HIS A 379 22.12 41.68 -3.13
N PHE A 380 20.98 41.07 -2.79
CA PHE A 380 19.98 40.68 -3.78
C PHE A 380 19.40 41.91 -4.51
N LEU A 381 19.50 41.89 -5.84
CA LEU A 381 18.92 42.92 -6.68
C LEU A 381 17.39 42.82 -6.64
N PRO A 382 16.65 43.89 -6.35
CA PRO A 382 15.19 43.85 -6.17
C PRO A 382 14.44 43.74 -7.51
N ARG A 383 14.76 42.70 -8.29
CA ARG A 383 14.26 42.45 -9.63
C ARG A 383 14.00 40.96 -9.80
N ILE A 384 12.82 40.53 -9.40
CA ILE A 384 12.33 39.17 -9.62
C ILE A 384 11.58 39.12 -10.94
N GLN A 385 11.86 38.12 -11.78
CA GLN A 385 11.08 37.84 -12.98
C GLN A 385 9.82 37.04 -12.61
N PRO A 386 8.62 37.44 -13.07
CA PRO A 386 7.39 36.69 -12.78
C PRO A 386 7.47 35.22 -13.22
N LEU A 387 8.07 34.98 -14.40
CA LEU A 387 8.24 33.64 -14.97
C LEU A 387 9.15 32.74 -14.12
N ASP A 388 10.12 33.30 -13.41
CA ASP A 388 10.98 32.52 -12.52
C ASP A 388 10.22 32.02 -11.29
N LEU A 389 9.24 32.79 -10.82
CA LEU A 389 8.37 32.38 -9.71
C LEU A 389 7.33 31.35 -10.12
N SER A 390 6.93 31.27 -11.39
CA SER A 390 5.98 30.27 -11.88
C SER A 390 6.62 28.98 -12.38
N ASN A 391 7.96 28.91 -12.36
CA ASN A 391 8.72 27.79 -12.90
C ASN A 391 9.15 26.78 -11.83
N LEU A 392 9.54 25.60 -12.32
CA LEU A 392 10.18 24.54 -11.57
C LEU A 392 11.70 24.58 -11.80
N PHE A 393 12.48 24.38 -10.76
CA PHE A 393 13.93 24.28 -10.86
C PHE A 393 14.47 23.10 -10.07
N PHE A 394 15.46 22.42 -10.63
CA PHE A 394 16.26 21.44 -9.92
C PHE A 394 17.34 22.16 -9.14
N VAL A 395 17.51 21.81 -7.87
CA VAL A 395 18.46 22.41 -6.95
C VAL A 395 19.45 21.36 -6.49
N LYS A 396 20.72 21.54 -6.84
CA LYS A 396 21.81 20.76 -6.28
C LYS A 396 21.99 21.14 -4.81
N ALA A 397 21.80 20.19 -3.92
CA ALA A 397 21.84 20.44 -2.50
C ALA A 397 23.26 20.80 -2.05
N LYS A 398 23.34 21.57 -0.96
CA LYS A 398 24.57 21.76 -0.21
C LYS A 398 24.83 20.50 0.61
N ASN A 399 26.01 19.89 0.48
CA ASN A 399 26.39 18.68 1.22
C ASN A 399 26.75 18.96 2.69
N GLY A 400 26.07 19.90 3.36
CA GLY A 400 26.32 20.27 4.76
C GLY A 400 25.77 19.26 5.76
N ASN A 401 24.81 18.42 5.35
CA ASN A 401 24.22 17.36 6.17
C ASN A 401 24.62 15.99 5.60
N GLN A 402 25.13 15.10 6.46
CA GLN A 402 25.56 13.75 6.07
C GLN A 402 24.44 12.95 5.41
N ARG A 403 23.17 13.13 5.82
CA ARG A 403 22.00 12.49 5.20
C ARG A 403 21.88 12.86 3.72
N ILE A 404 21.98 14.15 3.42
CA ILE A 404 21.88 14.69 2.06
C ILE A 404 23.07 14.21 1.23
N ALA A 405 24.28 14.22 1.82
CA ALA A 405 25.48 13.75 1.16
C ALA A 405 25.39 12.26 0.78
N ASN A 406 24.97 11.40 1.72
CA ASN A 406 24.83 9.95 1.49
C ASN A 406 23.76 9.63 0.43
N GLN A 407 22.70 10.43 0.38
CA GLN A 407 21.65 10.32 -0.63
C GLN A 407 22.05 10.92 -1.97
N MET A 408 23.17 11.63 -2.06
CA MET A 408 23.52 12.48 -3.20
C MET A 408 22.32 13.38 -3.58
N GLY A 409 21.77 14.02 -2.54
CA GLY A 409 20.48 14.69 -2.57
C GLY A 409 20.45 15.87 -3.51
N ALA A 410 19.32 15.99 -4.21
CA ALA A 410 18.91 17.16 -4.96
C ALA A 410 17.43 17.42 -4.64
N PHE A 411 16.92 18.58 -5.03
CA PHE A 411 15.52 18.92 -4.80
C PHE A 411 14.90 19.50 -6.07
N LEU A 412 13.65 19.17 -6.34
CA LEU A 412 12.83 19.96 -7.26
C LEU A 412 12.03 20.95 -6.41
N ILE A 413 12.28 22.25 -6.60
CA ILE A 413 11.57 23.31 -5.87
C ILE A 413 10.41 23.82 -6.71
N PHE A 414 9.23 23.87 -6.08
CA PHE A 414 8.01 24.31 -6.73
C PHE A 414 7.75 25.79 -6.48
N GLY A 415 7.47 26.51 -7.57
CA GLY A 415 7.04 27.90 -7.58
C GLY A 415 5.55 28.09 -7.31
N LEU A 416 5.01 29.17 -7.87
CA LEU A 416 3.60 29.54 -7.85
C LEU A 416 2.88 28.95 -9.08
N GLY A 417 1.64 28.53 -8.91
CA GLY A 417 0.75 28.21 -10.02
C GLY A 417 0.22 29.46 -10.71
N VAL A 418 -0.34 29.27 -11.91
CA VAL A 418 -0.86 30.36 -12.75
C VAL A 418 -2.35 30.17 -12.97
N LYS A 419 -3.15 31.03 -12.34
CA LYS A 419 -4.59 31.07 -12.48
C LYS A 419 -5.02 32.09 -13.53
N GLN A 420 -5.79 31.66 -14.52
CA GLN A 420 -6.35 32.56 -15.53
C GLN A 420 -7.68 33.14 -15.03
N VAL A 421 -7.78 34.47 -15.01
CA VAL A 421 -9.01 35.19 -14.69
C VAL A 421 -9.41 36.08 -15.87
N LYS A 422 -10.68 36.01 -16.28
CA LYS A 422 -11.25 36.90 -17.28
C LYS A 422 -11.33 38.31 -16.70
N ALA A 423 -10.68 39.28 -17.33
CA ALA A 423 -10.79 40.67 -16.92
C ALA A 423 -12.25 41.15 -17.09
N SER A 424 -12.80 41.76 -16.05
CA SER A 424 -14.11 42.41 -16.11
C SER A 424 -14.03 43.65 -17.01
N GLY A 425 -14.32 43.50 -18.30
CA GLY A 425 -14.53 44.60 -19.25
C GLY A 425 -13.62 44.66 -20.49
N SER A 426 -12.72 43.71 -20.71
CA SER A 426 -11.95 43.56 -21.96
C SER A 426 -11.72 42.09 -22.31
N ASP A 427 -11.53 41.77 -23.60
CA ASP A 427 -11.21 40.42 -24.11
C ASP A 427 -9.81 39.90 -23.66
N GLY A 428 -9.21 40.50 -22.62
CA GLY A 428 -7.89 40.14 -22.10
C GLY A 428 -7.97 39.21 -20.90
N GLU A 429 -7.30 38.06 -20.99
CA GLU A 429 -7.06 37.17 -19.85
C GLU A 429 -5.89 37.69 -19.00
N VAL A 430 -6.04 37.72 -17.68
CA VAL A 430 -4.97 38.09 -16.74
C VAL A 430 -4.50 36.83 -16.02
N ASN A 431 -3.18 36.58 -16.07
CA ASN A 431 -2.54 35.51 -15.34
C ASN A 431 -2.21 35.98 -13.91
N LEU A 432 -2.79 35.33 -12.91
CA LEU A 432 -2.52 35.57 -11.50
C LEU A 432 -1.63 34.45 -10.96
N LEU A 433 -0.58 34.84 -10.23
CA LEU A 433 0.28 33.91 -9.51
C LEU A 433 -0.35 33.57 -8.16
N THR A 434 -0.49 32.27 -7.91
CA THR A 434 -1.12 31.75 -6.71
C THR A 434 -0.32 30.61 -6.12
N LYS A 435 -0.45 30.39 -4.82
CA LYS A 435 0.06 29.16 -4.21
C LYS A 435 -0.95 28.00 -4.26
N SER A 436 -2.23 28.33 -4.47
CA SER A 436 -3.36 27.38 -4.47
C SER A 436 -3.33 26.45 -5.68
N GLU A 437 -2.69 26.89 -6.77
CA GLU A 437 -2.36 26.06 -7.93
C GLU A 437 -0.85 25.79 -7.94
N HIS A 438 -0.43 24.75 -8.65
CA HIS A 438 0.97 24.35 -8.76
C HIS A 438 1.33 24.03 -10.21
N ALA A 439 2.59 24.24 -10.57
CA ALA A 439 3.12 23.73 -11.82
C ALA A 439 3.22 22.19 -11.77
N GLU A 440 2.92 21.54 -12.89
CA GLU A 440 3.16 20.10 -13.06
C GLU A 440 4.56 19.84 -13.60
N VAL A 441 5.13 18.70 -13.26
CA VAL A 441 6.45 18.31 -13.79
C VAL A 441 6.32 18.02 -15.29
N PRO A 442 7.08 18.72 -16.16
CA PRO A 442 7.00 18.51 -17.61
C PRO A 442 7.26 17.06 -17.99
N THR A 443 6.38 16.46 -18.81
CA THR A 443 6.53 15.07 -19.26
C THR A 443 7.80 14.87 -20.09
N GLU A 444 8.23 15.91 -20.82
CA GLU A 444 9.48 15.96 -21.58
C GLU A 444 10.75 15.77 -20.72
N TRP A 445 10.68 16.09 -19.42
CA TRP A 445 11.78 15.87 -18.48
C TRP A 445 11.87 14.40 -18.04
N ILE A 446 10.77 13.65 -18.10
CA ILE A 446 10.70 12.26 -17.66
C ILE A 446 11.07 11.35 -18.83
N LYS A 447 12.30 10.83 -18.82
CA LYS A 447 12.77 9.95 -19.90
C LYS A 447 12.28 8.52 -19.77
N LYS A 448 12.19 8.01 -18.53
CA LYS A 448 11.70 6.67 -18.24
C LYS A 448 11.02 6.61 -16.87
N LYS A 449 10.00 5.75 -16.77
CA LYS A 449 9.42 5.26 -15.52
C LYS A 449 9.64 3.74 -15.44
N LEU A 450 10.50 3.30 -14.53
CA LEU A 450 10.78 1.89 -14.30
C LEU A 450 9.90 1.39 -13.15
N ILE A 451 9.13 0.32 -13.36
CA ILE A 451 8.24 -0.25 -12.35
C ILE A 451 8.97 -1.35 -11.59
N ILE A 452 8.92 -1.29 -10.26
CA ILE A 452 9.51 -2.30 -9.39
C ILE A 452 8.38 -3.16 -8.81
N PRO A 453 8.21 -4.41 -9.27
CA PRO A 453 7.16 -5.27 -8.75
C PRO A 453 7.31 -5.48 -7.25
N LYS A 454 6.19 -5.40 -6.54
CA LYS A 454 6.14 -5.52 -5.08
C LYS A 454 6.80 -6.78 -4.53
N GLU A 455 6.74 -7.89 -5.28
CA GLU A 455 7.28 -9.20 -4.88
C GLU A 455 8.82 -9.19 -4.82
N CYS A 456 9.47 -8.36 -5.64
CA CYS A 456 10.94 -8.32 -5.76
C CYS A 456 11.58 -7.29 -4.82
N LYS A 457 10.80 -6.36 -4.23
CA LYS A 457 11.33 -5.26 -3.41
C LYS A 457 12.19 -5.73 -2.25
N ALA A 458 11.77 -6.79 -1.57
CA ALA A 458 12.49 -7.33 -0.41
C ALA A 458 13.86 -7.88 -0.81
N ASP A 459 13.97 -8.52 -1.98
CA ASP A 459 15.23 -9.07 -2.47
C ASP A 459 16.14 -7.97 -3.03
N ILE A 460 15.59 -6.99 -3.74
CA ILE A 460 16.33 -5.79 -4.18
C ILE A 460 16.94 -5.05 -2.99
N LEU A 461 16.21 -4.90 -1.87
CA LEU A 461 16.75 -4.28 -0.65
C LEU A 461 17.92 -5.09 -0.07
N LYS A 462 17.90 -6.43 -0.14
CA LYS A 462 19.03 -7.26 0.29
C LYS A 462 20.24 -7.08 -0.62
N GLU A 463 20.04 -7.05 -1.93
CA GLU A 463 21.10 -6.79 -2.92
C GLU A 463 21.72 -5.40 -2.70
N LEU A 464 20.90 -4.36 -2.52
CA LEU A 464 21.36 -3.01 -2.23
C LEU A 464 22.16 -2.93 -0.91
N ALA A 465 21.75 -3.67 0.12
CA ALA A 465 22.47 -3.74 1.37
C ALA A 465 23.86 -4.37 1.19
N GLN A 466 24.02 -5.37 0.32
CA GLN A 466 25.33 -5.94 -0.03
C GLN A 466 26.22 -4.94 -0.77
N LEU A 467 25.63 -3.99 -1.50
CA LEU A 467 26.33 -2.87 -2.14
C LEU A 467 26.58 -1.69 -1.19
N GLY A 468 26.26 -1.82 0.10
CA GLY A 468 26.47 -0.79 1.12
C GLY A 468 25.37 0.28 1.21
N ILE A 469 24.26 0.12 0.48
CA ILE A 469 23.11 1.02 0.54
C ILE A 469 22.11 0.46 1.54
N THR A 470 22.30 0.83 2.81
CA THR A 470 21.44 0.41 3.93
C THR A 470 20.62 1.58 4.49
N GLU A 471 19.64 1.27 5.35
CA GLU A 471 18.85 2.29 6.05
C GLU A 471 19.74 3.21 6.89
N SER A 472 20.72 2.66 7.62
CA SER A 472 21.64 3.44 8.45
C SER A 472 22.63 4.27 7.62
N TYR A 473 22.94 3.85 6.40
CA TYR A 473 23.71 4.66 5.45
C TYR A 473 22.88 5.86 4.96
N ILE A 474 21.63 5.64 4.54
CA ILE A 474 20.77 6.71 3.99
C ILE A 474 20.31 7.68 5.07
N TYR A 475 20.02 7.17 6.28
CA TYR A 475 19.60 7.94 7.44
C TYR A 475 20.65 7.74 8.55
N PRO A 476 21.74 8.53 8.53
CA PRO A 476 22.80 8.40 9.52
C PRO A 476 22.27 8.78 10.91
N GLY A 477 22.52 7.90 11.89
CA GLY A 477 22.11 8.10 13.28
C GLY A 477 22.30 6.85 14.12
N MET A 478 22.54 7.03 15.42
CA MET A 478 22.72 5.88 16.33
C MET A 478 21.48 5.01 16.44
N GLU A 479 20.28 5.60 16.35
CA GLU A 479 19.02 4.86 16.40
C GLU A 479 18.85 3.93 15.19
N GLN A 480 19.09 4.45 13.98
CA GLN A 480 18.98 3.68 12.74
C GLN A 480 20.02 2.56 12.71
N TYR A 481 21.26 2.85 13.10
CA TYR A 481 22.29 1.83 13.19
C TYR A 481 21.97 0.76 14.25
N ALA A 482 21.44 1.14 15.41
CA ALA A 482 21.01 0.19 16.44
C ALA A 482 19.86 -0.71 15.95
N LYS A 483 18.87 -0.15 15.22
CA LYS A 483 17.79 -0.94 14.59
C LYS A 483 18.36 -1.96 13.60
N GLU A 484 19.32 -1.56 12.78
CA GLU A 484 19.98 -2.46 11.83
C GLU A 484 20.74 -3.58 12.55
N LEU A 485 21.48 -3.27 13.62
CA LEU A 485 22.19 -4.28 14.41
C LEU A 485 21.23 -5.30 15.02
N LYS A 486 20.12 -4.85 15.61
CA LYS A 486 19.10 -5.75 16.16
C LYS A 486 18.59 -6.72 15.09
N LYS A 487 18.28 -6.21 13.90
CA LYS A 487 17.84 -7.03 12.76
C LYS A 487 18.92 -8.00 12.29
N ARG A 488 20.19 -7.56 12.23
CA ARG A 488 21.32 -8.39 11.78
C ARG A 488 21.63 -9.55 12.74
N TYR A 489 21.47 -9.33 14.04
CA TYR A 489 21.76 -10.32 15.07
C TYR A 489 20.51 -11.04 15.62
N ASN A 490 19.33 -10.82 15.04
CA ASN A 490 18.05 -11.37 15.48
C ASN A 490 17.76 -11.11 16.98
N LEU A 491 17.99 -9.88 17.44
CA LEU A 491 17.81 -9.44 18.84
C LEU A 491 16.49 -8.72 19.09
#